data_AF-A0A0D7NW38-F1
#
_entry.id   AF-A0A0D7NW38-F1
#
_cell.length_a   1.000
_cell.length_b   1.000
_cell.length_c   1.000
_cell.angle_alpha   90.00
_cell.angle_beta   90.00
_cell.angle_gamma   90.00
#
_symmetry.space_group_name_H-M   'P 1'
#
loop_
_entity.id
_entity.type
_entity.pdbx_description
1 polymer ?
#
loop_
_entity_poly.entity_id
_entity_poly.type
_entity_poly.pdbx_seq_one_letter_code
_entity_poly.pdbx_strand_id
1 'polypeptide(L)'
;MRAFLIVLVALIAPAQAELAPSGPFKRPEAGLNAACAYSIRGYPIEVPAGVNLCWRAPFPYSSEYGLLHCDPKFQFQEIALVKRSDPRCERYEYRQ
;
A
#
# COMPACT_ATOMS: atom_id res chain seq x y z
N MET A 1 -48.45 38.74 -17.42
CA MET A 1 -48.11 37.88 -16.26
C MET A 1 -46.61 37.61 -16.30
N ARG A 2 -45.90 37.89 -15.20
CA ARG A 2 -44.44 38.01 -15.12
C ARG A 2 -43.76 36.63 -15.21
N ALA A 3 -42.78 36.51 -16.11
CA ALA A 3 -41.93 35.35 -16.26
C ALA A 3 -40.95 35.25 -15.09
N PHE A 4 -40.98 34.15 -14.35
CA PHE A 4 -39.95 33.78 -13.38
C PHE A 4 -39.02 32.75 -14.03
N LEU A 5 -37.80 33.16 -14.36
CA LEU A 5 -36.71 32.26 -14.74
C LEU A 5 -36.01 31.79 -13.46
N ILE A 6 -36.19 30.52 -13.11
CA ILE A 6 -35.45 29.87 -12.03
C ILE A 6 -34.18 29.28 -12.65
N VAL A 7 -33.03 29.84 -12.26
CA VAL A 7 -31.70 29.35 -12.61
C VAL A 7 -31.40 28.11 -11.74
N LEU A 8 -31.35 26.94 -12.37
CA LEU A 8 -30.95 25.69 -11.72
C LEU A 8 -29.51 25.37 -12.12
N VAL A 9 -28.55 25.75 -11.27
CA VAL A 9 -27.15 25.35 -11.40
C VAL A 9 -27.05 23.91 -10.89
N ALA A 10 -27.07 22.96 -11.82
CA ALA A 10 -26.75 21.57 -11.53
C ALA A 10 -25.23 21.43 -11.40
N LEU A 11 -24.75 21.27 -10.16
CA LEU A 11 -23.39 20.82 -9.85
C LEU A 11 -23.23 19.39 -10.39
N ILE A 12 -22.61 19.27 -11.56
CA ILE A 12 -22.20 17.97 -12.10
C ILE A 12 -20.97 17.54 -11.28
N ALA A 13 -21.19 16.57 -10.39
CA ALA A 13 -20.13 15.91 -9.65
C ALA A 13 -19.08 15.33 -10.63
N PRO A 14 -17.77 15.47 -10.37
CA PRO A 14 -16.79 14.76 -11.17
C PRO A 14 -16.98 13.26 -10.90
N ALA A 15 -17.26 12.53 -11.97
CA ALA A 15 -17.25 11.07 -11.98
C ALA A 15 -15.92 10.59 -11.37
N GLN A 16 -16.01 9.81 -10.29
CA GLN A 16 -14.87 9.04 -9.83
C GLN A 16 -14.58 8.00 -10.91
N ALA A 17 -13.51 8.20 -11.67
CA ALA A 17 -12.97 7.20 -12.57
C ALA A 17 -12.33 6.09 -11.72
N GLU A 18 -13.14 5.16 -11.25
CA GLU A 18 -12.66 3.87 -10.76
C GLU A 18 -12.19 3.04 -11.97
N LEU A 19 -10.95 3.26 -12.40
CA LEU A 19 -10.22 2.28 -13.18
C LEU A 19 -9.89 1.09 -12.25
N ALA A 20 -10.85 0.17 -12.13
CA ALA A 20 -10.61 -1.15 -11.58
C ALA A 20 -9.80 -1.97 -12.61
N PRO A 21 -8.56 -2.38 -12.33
CA PRO A 21 -7.86 -3.31 -13.19
C PRO A 21 -8.53 -4.69 -13.10
N SER A 22 -8.99 -5.16 -14.27
CA SER A 22 -9.56 -6.47 -14.51
C SER A 22 -8.48 -7.56 -14.51
N GLY A 23 -8.41 -8.30 -13.39
CA GLY A 23 -7.72 -9.58 -13.27
C GLY A 23 -8.14 -10.23 -11.95
N PRO A 24 -8.15 -11.56 -11.82
CA PRO A 24 -8.57 -12.21 -10.59
C PRO A 24 -7.48 -12.06 -9.52
N PHE A 25 -7.28 -10.86 -9.00
CA PHE A 25 -6.69 -10.68 -7.68
C PHE A 25 -7.81 -11.02 -6.70
N LYS A 26 -7.83 -12.27 -6.24
CA LYS A 26 -8.71 -12.68 -5.13
C LYS A 26 -8.42 -11.71 -3.98
N ARG A 27 -9.31 -10.74 -3.76
CA ARG A 27 -9.35 -10.00 -2.49
C ARG A 27 -9.37 -11.05 -1.39
N PRO A 28 -8.41 -11.05 -0.44
CA PRO A 28 -8.59 -11.85 0.74
C PRO A 28 -9.87 -11.39 1.42
N GLU A 29 -10.73 -12.34 1.71
CA GLU A 29 -11.97 -12.13 2.45
C GLU A 29 -11.63 -11.40 3.75
N ALA A 30 -12.29 -10.25 3.98
CA ALA A 30 -12.10 -9.43 5.17
C ALA A 30 -12.53 -10.25 6.39
N GLY A 31 -11.58 -10.90 7.05
CA GLY A 31 -11.85 -11.67 8.27
C GLY A 31 -10.88 -12.82 8.56
N LEU A 32 -10.15 -13.37 7.58
CA LEU A 32 -9.34 -14.58 7.80
C LEU A 32 -7.83 -14.42 7.61
N ASN A 33 -7.34 -13.33 7.01
CA ASN A 33 -5.93 -13.18 6.67
C ASN A 33 -5.37 -11.91 7.32
N ALA A 34 -4.77 -12.08 8.49
CA ALA A 34 -4.05 -11.03 9.17
C ALA A 34 -2.82 -10.70 8.29
N ALA A 35 -2.85 -9.57 7.58
CA ALA A 35 -1.84 -9.18 6.60
C ALA A 35 -1.45 -7.72 6.80
N CYS A 36 -0.20 -7.40 6.51
CA CYS A 36 0.30 -6.04 6.48
C CYS A 36 0.19 -5.51 5.05
N ALA A 37 -0.19 -4.26 4.91
CA ALA A 37 -0.35 -3.62 3.61
C ALA A 37 0.61 -2.44 3.47
N TYR A 38 1.23 -2.33 2.31
CA TYR A 38 2.01 -1.15 1.92
C TYR A 38 1.80 -0.85 0.45
N SER A 39 2.27 0.31 -0.02
CA SER A 39 2.20 0.67 -1.43
C SER A 39 3.59 0.90 -2.01
N ILE A 40 3.86 0.33 -3.18
CA ILE A 40 5.06 0.57 -3.97
C ILE A 40 4.63 1.20 -5.28
N ARG A 41 5.15 2.39 -5.62
CA ARG A 41 4.84 3.06 -6.90
C ARG A 41 3.32 3.20 -7.15
N GLY A 42 2.54 3.39 -6.08
CA GLY A 42 1.08 3.49 -6.13
C GLY A 42 0.32 2.15 -6.22
N TYR A 43 1.02 1.00 -6.26
CA TYR A 43 0.40 -0.32 -6.22
C TYR A 43 0.33 -0.86 -4.79
N PRO A 44 -0.85 -1.25 -4.28
CA PRO A 44 -0.97 -1.88 -2.98
C PRO A 44 -0.39 -3.29 -3.02
N ILE A 45 0.43 -3.61 -2.03
CA ILE A 45 1.04 -4.92 -1.80
C ILE A 45 0.60 -5.40 -0.42
N GLU A 46 0.08 -6.62 -0.38
CA GLU A 46 -0.28 -7.32 0.85
C GLU A 46 0.80 -8.35 1.19
N VAL A 47 1.11 -8.43 2.48
CA VAL A 47 2.12 -9.35 3.02
C VAL A 47 1.51 -10.15 4.16
N PRO A 48 1.57 -11.49 4.10
CA PRO A 48 1.04 -12.34 5.16
C PRO A 48 1.70 -12.05 6.51
N ALA A 49 0.95 -12.22 7.60
CA ALA A 49 1.49 -12.22 8.96
C ALA A 49 2.72 -13.14 9.07
N GLY A 50 3.72 -12.70 9.84
CA GLY A 50 4.90 -13.51 10.12
C GLY A 50 6.00 -13.44 9.05
N VAL A 51 5.71 -12.87 7.88
CA VAL A 51 6.71 -12.67 6.82
C VAL A 51 7.62 -11.49 7.14
N ASN A 52 8.88 -11.63 6.77
CA ASN A 52 9.91 -10.60 6.90
C ASN A 52 10.22 -9.94 5.56
N LEU A 53 10.18 -8.61 5.54
CA LEU A 53 10.59 -7.78 4.41
C LEU A 53 11.84 -6.99 4.75
N CYS A 54 12.59 -6.59 3.73
CA CYS A 54 13.74 -5.73 3.90
C CYS A 54 13.58 -4.46 3.08
N TRP A 55 13.51 -3.33 3.76
CA TRP A 55 13.33 -2.02 3.15
C TRP A 55 14.56 -1.16 3.32
N ARG A 56 14.98 -0.50 2.25
CA ARG A 56 16.08 0.45 2.31
C ARG A 56 15.58 1.85 1.95
N ALA A 57 15.98 2.82 2.75
CA ALA A 57 15.81 4.24 2.40
C ALA A 57 16.52 4.53 1.07
N PRO A 58 15.98 5.43 0.23
CA PRO A 58 16.61 5.71 -1.06
C PRO A 58 18.02 6.26 -0.84
N PHE A 59 18.90 6.06 -1.83
CA PHE A 59 20.22 6.69 -1.82
C PHE A 59 20.06 8.22 -1.67
N PRO A 60 20.90 8.91 -0.87
CA PRO A 60 22.16 8.47 -0.25
C PRO A 60 22.06 8.01 1.21
N TYR A 61 20.86 7.89 1.77
CA TYR A 61 20.68 7.92 3.23
C TYR A 61 21.13 6.66 3.97
N SER A 62 21.03 5.47 3.37
CA SER A 62 21.54 4.23 3.97
C SER A 62 21.93 3.20 2.91
N SER A 63 22.98 2.44 3.18
CA SER A 63 23.37 1.24 2.41
C SER A 63 22.74 -0.04 2.97
N GLU A 64 22.12 0.04 4.15
CA GLU A 64 21.51 -1.06 4.89
C GLU A 64 19.99 -1.09 4.67
N TYR A 65 19.40 -2.25 4.90
CA TYR A 65 17.96 -2.48 4.85
C TYR A 65 17.44 -2.65 6.28
N GLY A 66 16.36 -1.97 6.64
CA GLY A 66 15.55 -2.32 7.80
C GLY A 66 14.83 -3.63 7.53
N LEU A 67 15.08 -4.63 8.37
CA LEU A 67 14.34 -5.88 8.44
C LEU A 67 13.02 -5.60 9.17
N LEU A 68 11.92 -5.67 8.43
CA LEU A 68 10.57 -5.41 8.87
C LEU A 68 9.82 -6.72 9.03
N HIS A 69 9.28 -6.96 10.22
CA HIS A 69 8.39 -8.08 10.48
C HIS A 69 6.93 -7.62 10.30
N CYS A 70 6.13 -8.42 9.60
CA CYS A 70 4.69 -8.18 9.52
C CYS A 70 3.97 -8.70 10.78
N ASP A 71 3.60 -7.77 11.66
CA ASP A 71 2.69 -8.00 12.79
C ASP A 71 1.31 -7.43 12.43
N PRO A 72 0.25 -8.23 12.30
CA PRO A 72 -1.07 -7.72 11.93
C PRO A 72 -1.68 -6.68 12.88
N LYS A 73 -1.23 -6.65 14.14
CA LYS A 73 -1.68 -5.67 15.14
C LYS A 73 -0.96 -4.33 15.00
N PHE A 74 0.32 -4.36 14.61
CA PHE A 74 1.18 -3.18 14.56
C PHE A 74 1.68 -2.83 13.14
N GLN A 75 1.19 -3.53 12.12
CA GLN A 75 1.71 -3.52 10.75
C GLN A 75 3.19 -3.93 10.69
N PHE A 76 4.01 -3.22 9.91
CA PHE A 76 5.43 -3.51 9.80
C PHE A 76 6.21 -2.93 10.98
N GLN A 77 6.89 -3.80 11.73
CA GLN A 77 7.81 -3.40 12.79
C GLN A 77 9.24 -3.66 12.38
N GLU A 78 10.11 -2.64 12.49
CA GLU A 78 11.54 -2.83 12.28
C GLU A 78 12.18 -3.58 13.45
N ILE A 79 12.85 -4.68 13.15
CA ILE A 79 13.47 -5.56 14.16
C ILE A 79 15.00 -5.55 14.11
N ALA A 80 15.60 -5.19 12.97
CA ALA A 80 17.05 -5.07 12.81
C ALA A 80 17.44 -4.30 11.55
N LEU A 81 18.67 -3.80 11.49
CA LEU A 81 19.32 -3.38 10.24
C LEU A 81 20.14 -4.54 9.68
N VAL A 82 20.03 -4.77 8.37
CA VAL A 82 20.66 -5.90 7.67
C VAL A 82 21.26 -5.48 6.35
N LYS A 83 22.20 -6.28 5.84
CA LYS A 83 22.78 -6.08 4.50
C LYS A 83 21.92 -6.79 3.45
N ARG A 84 22.10 -6.39 2.19
CA ARG A 84 21.57 -7.15 1.05
C ARG A 84 22.10 -8.59 1.14
N SER A 85 21.25 -9.55 0.84
CA SER A 85 21.49 -11.01 0.97
C SER A 85 21.40 -11.60 2.38
N ASP A 86 20.92 -10.87 3.40
CA ASP A 86 20.50 -11.49 4.67
C ASP A 86 19.40 -12.54 4.44
N PRO A 87 19.56 -13.78 4.94
CA PRO A 87 18.64 -14.89 4.66
C PRO A 87 17.25 -14.73 5.28
N ARG A 88 17.07 -13.78 6.19
CA ARG A 88 15.77 -13.47 6.80
C ARG A 88 14.93 -12.55 5.93
N CYS A 89 15.49 -11.98 4.87
CA CYS A 89 14.76 -11.14 3.93
C CYS A 89 14.14 -11.99 2.83
N GLU A 90 12.82 -12.12 2.81
CA GLU A 90 12.16 -12.75 1.67
C GLU A 90 12.10 -11.81 0.46
N ARG A 91 12.08 -10.49 0.71
CA ARG A 91 12.00 -9.45 -0.30
C ARG A 91 12.86 -8.24 0.05
N TYR A 92 13.44 -7.62 -0.97
CA TYR A 92 14.19 -6.37 -0.87
C TYR A 92 13.47 -5.27 -1.65
N GLU A 93 13.07 -4.22 -0.95
CA GLU A 93 12.41 -3.05 -1.56
C GLU A 93 13.17 -1.76 -1.24
N TYR A 94 12.97 -0.77 -2.10
CA TYR A 94 13.46 0.59 -1.90
C TYR A 94 12.30 1.51 -1.56
N ARG A 95 12.42 2.25 -0.46
CA ARG A 95 11.46 3.30 -0.10
C ARG A 95 11.59 4.41 -1.15
N GLN A 96 10.46 4.80 -1.75
CA GLN A 96 10.40 5.97 -2.63
C GLN A 96 10.09 7.22 -1.82
#